data_AF-D5WIL9-F1
#
_entry.id   AF-D5WIL9-F1
#
_cell.length_a   1.000
_cell.length_b   1.000
_cell.length_c   1.000
_cell.angle_alpha   90.00
_cell.angle_beta   90.00
_cell.angle_gamma   90.00
#
_symmetry.space_group_name_H-M   'P 1'
#
loop_
_entity.id
_entity.type
_entity.pdbx_description
1 polymer ?
#
loop_
_entity_poly.entity_id
_entity_poly.type
_entity_poly.pdbx_seq_one_letter_code
_entity_poly.pdbx_strand_id
1 'polypeptide(L)'
;MRQTTQGVIQPDPTKGELKYEHFSLILHKSKRMAMFTATNIDGQRYLEVDRKTGKVNSSEGDVWFKDPRVSNSFFLDQTFYSQWSTYFDRGHLTRRSDPTWGTPDEAERPNADTFHFSNCSPQHFRFNESAVYWQGLERYVLENGVLDNETKRRLCVIQGPIFDDKIDLWADDVQIPSSFFKIVVWKSAAGTKAVGLVADQLNLLSEARRSLGAPHDLPVVNVNHWRVPITAIEKKTGLEFGALIRNADTIDQADQPDVGEAKVLIRDFSAIRL
;
A
#
# COMPACT_ATOMS: atom_id res chain seq x y z
N MET A 1 5.36 7.83 -20.63
CA MET A 1 6.52 7.67 -21.54
C MET A 1 6.17 6.64 -22.60
N ARG A 2 6.56 6.84 -23.86
CA ARG A 2 6.45 5.80 -24.89
C ARG A 2 7.84 5.27 -25.22
N GLN A 3 7.98 3.95 -25.16
CA GLN A 3 8.92 3.24 -26.01
C GLN A 3 8.24 1.95 -26.47
N THR A 4 8.10 1.84 -27.79
CA THR A 4 7.61 0.68 -28.53
C THR A 4 8.80 -0.19 -28.89
N THR A 5 8.96 -1.33 -28.23
CA THR A 5 9.59 -2.53 -28.81
C THR A 5 9.30 -3.74 -27.92
N GLN A 6 8.78 -4.80 -28.55
CA GLN A 6 8.66 -6.12 -27.96
C GLN A 6 10.06 -6.67 -27.69
N GLY A 7 10.34 -6.95 -26.42
CA GLY A 7 11.55 -7.57 -25.93
C GLY A 7 11.46 -7.58 -24.43
N VAL A 8 11.51 -8.77 -23.82
CA VAL A 8 11.44 -8.96 -22.37
C VAL A 8 12.50 -8.07 -21.73
N ILE A 9 12.06 -6.96 -21.12
CA ILE A 9 12.95 -6.05 -20.39
C ILE A 9 13.41 -6.83 -19.16
N GLN A 10 14.64 -7.34 -19.18
CA GLN A 10 15.27 -7.77 -17.94
C GLN A 10 15.29 -6.59 -16.97
N PRO A 11 15.05 -6.81 -15.67
CA PRO A 11 15.18 -5.76 -14.67
C PRO A 11 16.55 -5.12 -14.82
N ASP A 12 16.63 -3.80 -14.65
CA ASP A 12 17.90 -3.11 -14.48
C ASP A 12 18.12 -2.93 -12.97
N PRO A 13 18.66 -3.94 -12.25
CA PRO A 13 18.94 -3.81 -10.83
C PRO A 13 19.94 -2.69 -10.54
N THR A 14 20.66 -2.19 -11.55
CA THR A 14 21.55 -1.02 -11.40
C THR A 14 20.79 0.30 -11.23
N LYS A 15 19.47 0.32 -11.51
CA LYS A 15 18.56 1.44 -11.24
C LYS A 15 17.70 1.28 -9.98
N GLY A 16 17.82 0.17 -9.26
CA GLY A 16 17.06 -0.08 -8.02
C GLY A 16 15.58 -0.42 -8.19
N GLU A 17 15.14 -0.70 -9.44
CA GLU A 17 13.76 -1.11 -9.74
C GLU A 17 13.62 -2.64 -9.81
N LEU A 18 12.62 -3.17 -9.09
CA LEU A 18 12.18 -4.56 -9.21
C LEU A 18 10.83 -4.62 -9.93
N LYS A 19 10.83 -5.28 -11.09
CA LYS A 19 9.63 -5.52 -11.89
C LYS A 19 9.06 -6.90 -11.58
N TYR A 20 7.80 -6.94 -11.21
CA TYR A 20 6.99 -8.15 -11.05
C TYR A 20 5.92 -8.18 -12.16
N GLU A 21 5.10 -9.23 -12.19
CA GLU A 21 3.94 -9.24 -13.07
C GLU A 21 2.93 -8.17 -12.60
N HIS A 22 2.50 -7.29 -13.51
CA HIS A 22 1.53 -6.19 -13.29
C HIS A 22 1.88 -5.10 -12.23
N PHE A 23 2.99 -5.21 -11.51
CA PHE A 23 3.49 -4.15 -10.64
C PHE A 23 5.02 -4.05 -10.62
N SER A 24 5.54 -2.92 -10.18
CA SER A 24 6.96 -2.76 -9.85
C SER A 24 7.15 -2.02 -8.53
N LEU A 25 8.36 -2.08 -7.98
CA LEU A 25 8.72 -1.36 -6.76
C LEU A 25 10.16 -0.86 -6.81
N ILE A 26 10.44 0.17 -6.01
CA ILE A 26 11.78 0.70 -5.78
C ILE A 26 12.14 0.46 -4.31
N LEU A 27 13.32 -0.12 -4.04
CA LEU A 27 13.76 -0.39 -2.67
C LEU A 27 14.54 0.77 -2.05
N HIS A 28 14.23 1.08 -0.79
CA HIS A 28 14.98 1.99 0.04
C HIS A 28 16.03 1.23 0.86
N LYS A 29 17.31 1.31 0.47
CA LYS A 29 18.37 0.52 1.10
C LYS A 29 18.47 0.70 2.62
N SER A 30 18.49 1.94 3.13
CA SER A 30 18.65 2.18 4.57
C SER A 30 17.41 1.80 5.40
N LYS A 31 16.20 2.01 4.86
CA LYS A 31 14.96 1.62 5.55
C LYS A 31 14.68 0.12 5.44
N ARG A 32 15.34 -0.59 4.51
CA ARG A 32 15.15 -2.03 4.23
C ARG A 32 13.69 -2.36 3.89
N MET A 33 13.06 -1.50 3.10
CA MET A 33 11.66 -1.55 2.68
C MET A 33 11.51 -0.86 1.30
N ALA A 34 10.40 -1.05 0.60
CA ALA A 34 10.15 -0.27 -0.61
C ALA A 34 9.94 1.22 -0.30
N MET A 35 10.46 2.10 -1.15
CA MET A 35 10.08 3.52 -1.18
C MET A 35 8.63 3.65 -1.62
N PHE A 36 8.28 2.92 -2.68
CA PHE A 36 6.93 2.80 -3.19
C PHE A 36 6.80 1.55 -4.08
N THR A 37 5.56 1.13 -4.30
CA THR A 37 5.16 0.19 -5.34
C THR A 37 4.19 0.88 -6.29
N ALA A 38 4.15 0.43 -7.54
CA ALA A 38 3.24 0.92 -8.57
C ALA A 38 2.57 -0.26 -9.28
N THR A 39 1.26 -0.38 -9.14
CA THR A 39 0.46 -1.52 -9.62
C THR A 39 -0.58 -1.07 -10.62
N ASN A 40 -0.69 -1.77 -11.74
CA ASN A 40 -1.80 -1.59 -12.66
C ASN A 40 -2.88 -2.63 -12.36
N ILE A 41 -4.14 -2.19 -12.35
CA ILE A 41 -5.31 -3.05 -12.20
C ILE A 41 -6.14 -2.94 -13.49
N ASP A 42 -6.53 -4.08 -14.06
CA ASP A 42 -7.53 -4.15 -15.14
C ASP A 42 -8.83 -4.75 -14.58
N GLY A 43 -9.75 -3.88 -14.19
CA GLY A 43 -11.04 -4.29 -13.61
C GLY A 43 -11.90 -5.15 -14.54
N GLN A 44 -11.73 -5.04 -15.87
CA GLN A 44 -12.48 -5.84 -16.83
C GLN A 44 -11.97 -7.28 -16.91
N ARG A 45 -10.66 -7.48 -16.69
CA ARG A 45 -10.00 -8.79 -16.73
C ARG A 45 -9.70 -9.35 -15.35
N TYR A 46 -10.23 -8.75 -14.29
CA TYR A 46 -10.00 -9.17 -12.90
C TYR A 46 -10.45 -10.63 -12.68
N LEU A 47 -9.59 -11.39 -12.00
CA LEU A 47 -9.85 -12.76 -11.57
C LEU A 47 -9.66 -12.84 -10.06
N GLU A 48 -10.62 -13.47 -9.37
CA GLU A 48 -10.49 -13.76 -7.96
C GLU A 48 -9.55 -14.95 -7.77
N VAL A 49 -8.34 -14.67 -7.29
CA VAL A 49 -7.40 -15.70 -6.80
C VAL A 49 -7.73 -15.94 -5.33
N ASP A 50 -8.02 -17.19 -4.97
CA ASP A 50 -8.37 -17.50 -3.60
C ASP A 50 -7.11 -17.41 -2.69
N ARG A 51 -7.31 -16.93 -1.46
CA ARG A 51 -6.23 -16.66 -0.51
C ARG A 51 -5.68 -17.95 0.08
N LYS A 52 -6.56 -18.92 0.31
CA LYS A 52 -6.22 -20.21 0.85
C LYS A 52 -5.63 -21.10 -0.21
N THR A 53 -5.47 -20.64 -1.46
CA THR A 53 -5.28 -21.31 -2.77
C THR A 53 -4.04 -20.92 -3.53
N GLY A 54 -3.74 -19.62 -3.63
CA GLY A 54 -2.78 -19.13 -4.63
C GLY A 54 -3.24 -19.36 -6.08
N LYS A 55 -4.20 -20.26 -6.30
CA LYS A 55 -4.86 -20.59 -7.56
C LYS A 55 -6.20 -19.90 -7.69
N VAL A 56 -6.60 -19.64 -8.93
CA VAL A 56 -7.99 -19.33 -9.24
C VAL A 56 -8.82 -20.60 -8.94
N ASN A 57 -9.61 -20.58 -7.85
CA ASN A 57 -10.46 -21.67 -7.37
C ASN A 57 -9.82 -22.92 -6.66
N SER A 58 -8.66 -22.94 -5.95
CA SER A 58 -8.19 -24.13 -5.11
C SER A 58 -6.85 -24.11 -4.27
N SER A 59 -6.80 -24.68 -3.03
CA SER A 59 -6.02 -24.28 -1.78
C SER A 59 -4.42 -24.31 -1.64
N GLU A 60 -3.70 -23.18 -1.33
CA GLU A 60 -2.40 -22.78 -0.69
C GLU A 60 -2.50 -21.70 0.44
N GLY A 61 -1.82 -21.89 1.57
CA GLY A 61 -1.69 -20.86 2.62
C GLY A 61 -0.67 -19.74 2.34
N ASP A 62 -0.65 -18.71 3.20
CA ASP A 62 0.22 -17.51 3.10
C ASP A 62 1.73 -17.86 3.28
N VAL A 63 2.43 -18.20 2.19
CA VAL A 63 3.89 -18.39 2.17
C VAL A 63 4.58 -17.13 1.66
N TRP A 64 5.56 -16.62 2.41
CA TRP A 64 6.33 -15.42 2.06
C TRP A 64 7.73 -15.76 1.54
N PHE A 65 8.21 -15.01 0.56
CA PHE A 65 9.44 -15.31 -0.18
C PHE A 65 10.47 -14.18 -0.06
N LYS A 66 11.75 -14.56 -0.03
CA LYS A 66 12.85 -13.63 -0.24
C LYS A 66 13.02 -13.40 -1.73
N ASP A 67 13.31 -12.16 -2.16
CA ASP A 67 13.60 -11.89 -3.56
C ASP A 67 15.07 -12.19 -3.88
N PRO A 68 15.38 -13.20 -4.72
CA PRO A 68 16.76 -13.60 -4.99
C PRO A 68 17.53 -12.61 -5.87
N ARG A 69 16.85 -11.61 -6.46
CA ARG A 69 17.46 -10.62 -7.35
C ARG A 69 18.19 -9.52 -6.59
N VAL A 70 17.95 -9.38 -5.28
CA VAL A 70 18.57 -8.36 -4.43
C VAL A 70 19.10 -8.96 -3.14
N SER A 71 20.05 -8.27 -2.50
CA SER A 71 20.56 -8.70 -1.20
C SER A 71 19.44 -8.67 -0.15
N ASN A 72 19.41 -9.68 0.72
CA ASN A 72 18.51 -9.73 1.88
C ASN A 72 18.65 -8.52 2.82
N SER A 73 19.72 -7.73 2.71
CA SER A 73 19.88 -6.49 3.46
C SER A 73 18.95 -5.34 3.01
N PHE A 74 18.21 -5.51 1.91
CA PHE A 74 17.32 -4.48 1.36
C PHE A 74 15.84 -4.64 1.76
N PHE A 75 15.48 -5.72 2.45
CA PHE A 75 14.12 -5.96 2.93
C PHE A 75 14.12 -6.62 4.32
N LEU A 76 13.05 -6.41 5.09
CA LEU A 76 12.81 -7.15 6.32
C LEU A 76 12.25 -8.54 5.99
N ASP A 77 12.77 -9.58 6.63
CA ASP A 77 12.31 -10.95 6.39
C ASP A 77 11.57 -11.55 7.60
N GLN A 78 11.23 -12.82 7.50
CA GLN A 78 10.51 -13.55 8.54
C GLN A 78 11.14 -13.43 9.94
N THR A 79 12.45 -13.25 10.05
CA THR A 79 13.15 -13.10 11.34
C THR A 79 12.60 -11.90 12.10
N PHE A 80 12.53 -10.74 11.44
CA PHE A 80 11.99 -9.51 12.02
C PHE A 80 10.51 -9.67 12.38
N TYR A 81 9.69 -10.20 11.46
CA TYR A 81 8.25 -10.34 11.69
C TYR A 81 7.90 -11.36 12.77
N SER A 82 8.69 -12.42 12.94
CA SER A 82 8.52 -13.36 14.05
C SER A 82 8.85 -12.68 15.38
N GLN A 83 9.96 -11.94 15.45
CA GLN A 83 10.42 -11.24 16.65
C GLN A 83 9.43 -10.15 17.11
N TRP A 84 8.87 -9.39 16.16
CA TRP A 84 7.97 -8.27 16.43
C TRP A 84 6.49 -8.59 16.18
N SER A 85 6.13 -9.87 16.17
CA SER A 85 4.75 -10.36 15.90
C SER A 85 3.70 -9.85 16.91
N THR A 86 4.14 -9.42 18.10
CA THR A 86 3.29 -8.74 19.09
C THR A 86 2.74 -7.40 18.59
N TYR A 87 3.35 -6.77 17.60
CA TYR A 87 2.91 -5.46 17.10
C TYR A 87 2.60 -5.50 15.62
N PHE A 88 3.46 -6.15 14.83
CA PHE A 88 3.45 -6.02 13.39
C PHE A 88 2.98 -7.28 12.66
N ASP A 89 2.18 -7.05 11.64
CA ASP A 89 1.93 -7.97 10.55
C ASP A 89 2.90 -7.74 9.39
N ARG A 90 2.96 -8.75 8.52
CA ARG A 90 3.50 -8.62 7.17
C ARG A 90 2.48 -7.87 6.31
N GLY A 91 2.58 -6.55 6.32
CA GLY A 91 1.71 -5.67 5.54
C GLY A 91 2.10 -5.67 4.07
N HIS A 92 1.16 -6.01 3.19
CA HIS A 92 1.36 -5.86 1.75
C HIS A 92 1.32 -4.38 1.37
N LEU A 93 2.30 -3.92 0.59
CA LEU A 93 2.20 -2.62 -0.07
C LEU A 93 1.32 -2.73 -1.31
N THR A 94 1.73 -3.53 -2.30
CA THR A 94 0.81 -4.02 -3.34
C THR A 94 -0.04 -5.14 -2.76
N ARG A 95 -1.33 -4.87 -2.63
CA ARG A 95 -2.33 -5.85 -2.18
C ARG A 95 -2.38 -7.05 -3.13
N ARG A 96 -2.51 -8.26 -2.56
CA ARG A 96 -2.53 -9.53 -3.29
C ARG A 96 -3.45 -9.60 -4.51
N SER A 97 -4.61 -8.94 -4.46
CA SER A 97 -5.64 -9.01 -5.51
C SER A 97 -5.47 -7.94 -6.58
N ASP A 98 -4.80 -6.84 -6.26
CA ASP A 98 -4.72 -5.70 -7.17
C ASP A 98 -4.15 -6.10 -8.55
N PRO A 99 -3.09 -6.94 -8.62
CA PRO A 99 -2.53 -7.34 -9.89
C PRO A 99 -3.17 -8.62 -10.50
N THR A 100 -4.25 -9.16 -9.94
CA THR A 100 -4.82 -10.46 -10.38
C THR A 100 -5.82 -10.28 -11.52
N TRP A 101 -5.31 -10.01 -12.72
CA TRP A 101 -6.13 -9.86 -13.92
C TRP A 101 -5.46 -10.52 -15.12
N GLY A 102 -6.25 -10.96 -16.10
CA GLY A 102 -5.73 -11.57 -17.33
C GLY A 102 -6.24 -12.98 -17.57
N THR A 103 -5.37 -13.85 -18.06
CA THR A 103 -5.57 -15.31 -18.00
C THR A 103 -5.33 -15.83 -16.58
N PRO A 104 -5.74 -17.07 -16.23
CA PRO A 104 -5.44 -17.63 -14.91
C PRO A 104 -3.94 -17.60 -14.56
N ASP A 105 -3.06 -18.03 -15.46
CA ASP A 105 -1.61 -17.97 -15.25
C ASP A 105 -1.10 -16.52 -15.05
N GLU A 106 -1.67 -15.57 -15.79
CA GLU A 106 -1.39 -14.12 -15.65
C GLU A 106 -1.93 -13.54 -14.33
N ALA A 107 -2.86 -14.21 -13.64
CA ALA A 107 -3.43 -13.74 -12.37
C ALA A 107 -2.82 -14.44 -11.14
N GLU A 108 -2.44 -15.72 -11.25
CA GLU A 108 -1.82 -16.48 -10.16
C GLU A 108 -0.38 -16.02 -9.88
N ARG A 109 0.42 -15.81 -10.93
CA ARG A 109 1.80 -15.32 -10.79
C ARG A 109 1.90 -14.00 -10.03
N PRO A 110 1.20 -12.91 -10.43
CA PRO A 110 1.31 -11.65 -9.71
C PRO A 110 0.76 -11.75 -8.28
N ASN A 111 -0.21 -12.61 -8.03
CA ASN A 111 -0.67 -12.88 -6.67
C ASN A 111 0.48 -13.40 -5.81
N ALA A 112 1.17 -14.46 -6.27
CA ALA A 112 2.35 -15.00 -5.60
C ALA A 112 3.49 -13.98 -5.50
N ASP A 113 3.70 -13.16 -6.54
CA ASP A 113 4.71 -12.09 -6.53
C ASP A 113 4.50 -11.10 -5.38
N THR A 114 3.24 -10.81 -4.99
CA THR A 114 2.96 -9.90 -3.87
C THR A 114 3.44 -10.40 -2.51
N PHE A 115 3.72 -11.71 -2.36
CA PHE A 115 4.23 -12.32 -1.13
C PHE A 115 5.77 -12.24 -0.99
N HIS A 116 6.46 -11.50 -1.86
CA HIS A 116 7.87 -11.20 -1.64
C HIS A 116 8.05 -10.16 -0.54
N PHE A 117 9.03 -10.36 0.34
CA PHE A 117 9.36 -9.43 1.43
C PHE A 117 9.77 -8.03 0.95
N SER A 118 10.22 -7.90 -0.30
CA SER A 118 10.46 -6.62 -0.97
C SER A 118 9.19 -5.75 -1.14
N ASN A 119 8.01 -6.38 -1.20
CA ASN A 119 6.69 -5.74 -1.23
C ASN A 119 6.08 -5.59 0.19
N CYS A 120 6.85 -5.89 1.23
CA CYS A 120 6.36 -5.96 2.60
C CYS A 120 6.82 -4.75 3.43
N SER A 121 5.95 -4.28 4.32
CA SER A 121 6.25 -3.27 5.32
C SER A 121 5.62 -3.66 6.66
N PRO A 122 6.25 -3.34 7.81
CA PRO A 122 5.64 -3.54 9.12
C PRO A 122 4.41 -2.64 9.25
N GLN A 123 3.26 -3.29 9.30
CA GLN A 123 1.99 -2.66 9.58
C GLN A 123 1.49 -3.17 10.92
N HIS A 124 1.08 -2.27 11.80
CA HIS A 124 0.50 -2.60 13.08
C HIS A 124 -0.74 -3.49 12.87
N PHE A 125 -0.93 -4.51 13.70
CA PHE A 125 -1.97 -5.51 13.48
C PHE A 125 -3.37 -4.91 13.31
N ARG A 126 -3.74 -3.91 14.13
CA ARG A 126 -5.02 -3.19 13.96
C ARG A 126 -5.10 -2.38 12.68
N PHE A 127 -3.98 -1.85 12.21
CA PHE A 127 -3.95 -1.07 10.97
C PHE A 127 -4.21 -2.00 9.78
N ASN A 128 -3.51 -3.13 9.73
CA ASN A 128 -3.57 -4.11 8.64
C ASN A 128 -4.85 -4.97 8.65
N GLU A 129 -5.33 -5.39 9.82
CA GLU A 129 -6.47 -6.32 9.94
C GLU A 129 -7.83 -5.62 10.01
N SER A 130 -7.88 -4.30 10.24
CA SER A 130 -9.14 -3.58 10.41
C SER A 130 -9.64 -2.94 9.11
N ALA A 131 -10.93 -3.15 8.83
CA ALA A 131 -11.70 -2.41 7.85
C ALA A 131 -11.83 -0.90 8.17
N VAL A 132 -11.48 -0.47 9.38
CA VAL A 132 -11.52 0.95 9.77
C VAL A 132 -10.35 1.74 9.20
N TYR A 133 -9.19 1.12 8.91
CA TYR A 133 -7.95 1.85 8.60
C TYR A 133 -7.42 1.55 7.19
N TRP A 134 -7.04 0.30 6.90
CA TRP A 134 -6.42 -0.06 5.62
C TRP A 134 -7.36 -0.85 4.72
N GLN A 135 -8.11 -1.83 5.25
CA GLN A 135 -9.06 -2.61 4.44
C GLN A 135 -10.26 -1.77 3.96
N GLY A 136 -10.65 -0.70 4.69
CA GLY A 136 -11.69 0.24 4.25
C GLY A 136 -11.25 1.14 3.10
N LEU A 137 -9.95 1.51 3.06
CA LEU A 137 -9.34 2.24 1.95
C LEU A 137 -9.28 1.37 0.69
N GLU A 138 -8.89 0.11 0.85
CA GLU A 138 -8.88 -0.88 -0.23
C GLU A 138 -10.29 -1.12 -0.79
N ARG A 139 -11.30 -1.17 0.08
CA ARG A 139 -12.70 -1.34 -0.31
C ARG A 139 -13.26 -0.12 -1.05
N TYR A 140 -12.92 1.11 -0.67
CA TYR A 140 -13.36 2.32 -1.38
C TYR A 140 -12.77 2.44 -2.80
N VAL A 141 -11.48 2.14 -2.96
CA VAL A 141 -10.79 2.18 -4.27
C VAL A 141 -11.36 1.12 -5.22
N LEU A 142 -11.70 -0.06 -4.70
CA LEU A 142 -12.34 -1.13 -5.46
C LEU A 142 -13.82 -0.84 -5.75
N GLU A 143 -14.59 -0.39 -4.77
CA GLU A 143 -16.05 -0.22 -4.91
C GLU A 143 -16.45 1.00 -5.74
N ASN A 144 -15.71 2.11 -5.66
CA ASN A 144 -16.01 3.32 -6.46
C ASN A 144 -15.16 3.45 -7.73
N GLY A 145 -14.04 2.73 -7.83
CA GLY A 145 -13.15 2.78 -8.99
C GLY A 145 -13.34 1.62 -9.97
N VAL A 146 -13.70 0.43 -9.48
CA VAL A 146 -13.72 -0.83 -10.25
C VAL A 146 -15.12 -1.44 -10.39
N LEU A 147 -16.00 -1.26 -9.38
CA LEU A 147 -17.31 -1.92 -9.32
C LEU A 147 -18.51 -0.99 -9.61
N ASP A 148 -18.29 0.31 -9.81
CA ASP A 148 -19.33 1.15 -10.41
C ASP A 148 -19.55 0.67 -11.86
N ASN A 149 -20.82 0.50 -12.25
CA ASN A 149 -21.22 -0.12 -13.52
C ASN A 149 -20.71 0.67 -14.75
N GLU A 150 -20.26 1.91 -14.56
CA GLU A 150 -19.64 2.76 -15.58
C GLU A 150 -18.10 2.65 -15.67
N THR A 151 -17.44 1.97 -14.72
CA THR A 151 -15.98 2.01 -14.56
C THR A 151 -15.29 0.66 -14.35
N LYS A 152 -15.58 -0.37 -15.16
CA LYS A 152 -14.67 -1.54 -15.36
C LYS A 152 -13.30 -1.14 -15.95
N ARG A 153 -12.61 -0.19 -15.33
CA ARG A 153 -11.55 0.63 -15.90
C ARG A 153 -10.20 0.14 -15.43
N ARG A 154 -9.21 0.48 -16.26
CA ARG A 154 -7.81 0.39 -15.90
C ARG A 154 -7.45 1.52 -14.95
N LEU A 155 -6.79 1.16 -13.87
CA LEU A 155 -6.30 2.11 -12.88
C LEU A 155 -4.86 1.78 -12.51
N CYS A 156 -4.14 2.79 -12.06
CA CYS A 156 -2.78 2.67 -11.54
C CYS A 156 -2.79 3.13 -10.09
N VAL A 157 -2.15 2.35 -9.24
CA VAL A 157 -2.03 2.59 -7.81
C VAL A 157 -0.56 2.74 -7.49
N ILE A 158 -0.18 3.88 -6.93
CA ILE A 158 1.15 4.11 -6.38
C ILE A 158 1.01 4.20 -4.86
N GLN A 159 1.77 3.41 -4.11
CA GLN A 159 1.62 3.34 -2.66
C GLN A 159 2.94 3.04 -1.97
N GLY A 160 3.07 3.40 -0.70
CA GLY A 160 4.30 3.18 0.03
C GLY A 160 4.24 3.67 1.47
N PRO A 161 5.25 3.33 2.27
CA PRO A 161 5.44 3.89 3.60
C PRO A 161 5.83 5.38 3.53
N ILE A 162 5.45 6.12 4.56
CA ILE A 162 5.95 7.47 4.84
C ILE A 162 6.85 7.35 6.08
N PHE A 163 8.04 7.94 5.99
CA PHE A 163 8.99 8.01 7.10
C PHE A 163 9.17 9.46 7.57
N ASP A 164 9.20 9.65 8.88
CA ASP A 164 9.52 10.92 9.55
C ASP A 164 10.47 10.66 10.73
N ASP A 165 11.72 11.11 10.61
CA ASP A 165 12.76 10.89 11.62
C ASP A 165 12.47 11.55 12.98
N LYS A 166 11.48 12.46 13.07
CA LYS A 166 11.07 13.11 14.33
C LYS A 166 9.94 12.37 15.04
N ILE A 167 9.17 11.58 14.32
CA ILE A 167 7.90 11.00 14.78
C ILE A 167 7.97 9.47 14.82
N ASP A 168 8.61 8.86 13.83
CA ASP A 168 8.66 7.41 13.69
C ASP A 168 9.35 6.73 14.88
N LEU A 169 8.77 5.61 15.27
CA LEU A 169 9.33 4.73 16.28
C LEU A 169 10.33 3.76 15.67
N TRP A 170 11.14 3.16 16.53
CA TRP A 170 12.17 2.20 16.15
C TRP A 170 11.92 0.85 16.80
N ALA A 171 12.03 -0.21 16.01
CA ALA A 171 12.03 -1.60 16.43
C ALA A 171 13.43 -2.15 16.15
N ASP A 172 14.25 -2.25 17.19
CA ASP A 172 15.70 -2.46 17.07
C ASP A 172 16.36 -1.38 16.19
N ASP A 173 16.97 -1.78 15.07
CA ASP A 173 17.59 -0.93 14.07
C ASP A 173 16.64 -0.61 12.87
N VAL A 174 15.35 -0.96 12.98
CA VAL A 174 14.34 -0.67 11.96
C VAL A 174 13.49 0.54 12.38
N GLN A 175 13.50 1.60 11.57
CA GLN A 175 12.51 2.67 11.69
C GLN A 175 11.17 2.21 11.14
N ILE A 176 10.13 2.30 11.95
CA ILE A 176 8.77 1.88 11.60
C ILE A 176 8.01 3.08 11.03
N PRO A 177 7.45 2.97 9.81
CA PRO A 177 6.74 4.10 9.20
C PRO A 177 5.50 4.45 10.03
N SER A 178 5.36 5.71 10.44
CA SER A 178 4.15 6.21 11.13
C SER A 178 2.90 6.15 10.25
N SER A 179 3.04 6.25 8.93
CA SER A 179 1.91 6.29 8.00
C SER A 179 2.23 5.70 6.63
N PHE A 180 1.19 5.50 5.83
CA PHE A 180 1.27 4.99 4.46
C PHE A 180 0.47 5.88 3.52
N PHE A 181 0.91 5.98 2.27
CA PHE A 181 0.17 6.71 1.24
C PHE A 181 -0.35 5.77 0.16
N LYS A 182 -1.41 6.23 -0.52
CA LYS A 182 -1.91 5.64 -1.76
C LYS A 182 -2.31 6.78 -2.71
N ILE A 183 -1.86 6.69 -3.95
CA ILE A 183 -2.31 7.55 -5.05
C ILE A 183 -2.99 6.63 -6.05
N VAL A 184 -4.28 6.86 -6.29
CA VAL A 184 -5.04 6.12 -7.28
C VAL A 184 -5.23 7.02 -8.50
N VAL A 185 -4.83 6.54 -9.66
CA VAL A 185 -4.91 7.24 -10.94
C VAL A 185 -5.78 6.44 -11.89
N TRP A 186 -6.75 7.10 -12.53
CA TRP A 186 -7.65 6.46 -13.49
C TRP A 186 -7.98 7.38 -14.65
N LYS A 187 -8.47 6.79 -15.74
CA LYS A 187 -8.97 7.54 -16.88
C LYS A 187 -10.47 7.82 -16.71
N SER A 188 -10.89 9.05 -16.97
CA SER A 188 -12.30 9.45 -17.04
C SER A 188 -12.66 10.07 -18.40
N ALA A 189 -13.95 10.27 -18.65
CA ALA A 189 -14.42 11.01 -19.82
C ALA A 189 -13.86 12.45 -19.87
N ALA A 190 -13.64 13.05 -18.69
CA ALA A 190 -13.05 14.38 -18.54
C ALA A 190 -11.50 14.38 -18.49
N GLY A 191 -10.85 13.26 -18.84
CA GLY A 191 -9.39 13.10 -18.80
C GLY A 191 -8.90 12.30 -17.59
N THR A 192 -7.59 12.30 -17.36
CA THR A 192 -6.96 11.61 -16.22
C THR A 192 -7.39 12.24 -14.91
N LYS A 193 -7.68 11.42 -13.91
CA LYS A 193 -8.04 11.82 -12.56
C LYS A 193 -7.17 11.06 -11.57
N ALA A 194 -6.89 11.69 -10.42
CA ALA A 194 -6.11 11.12 -9.35
C ALA A 194 -6.68 11.51 -7.98
N VAL A 195 -6.45 10.65 -6.99
CA VAL A 195 -6.73 10.93 -5.58
C VAL A 195 -5.54 10.49 -4.73
N GLY A 196 -5.06 11.39 -3.88
CA GLY A 196 -4.09 11.10 -2.84
C GLY A 196 -4.77 10.72 -1.53
N LEU A 197 -4.23 9.72 -0.85
CA LEU A 197 -4.72 9.19 0.41
C LEU A 197 -3.53 8.95 1.34
N VAL A 198 -3.66 9.30 2.61
CA VAL A 198 -2.70 8.96 3.67
C VAL A 198 -3.46 8.32 4.83
N ALA A 199 -2.93 7.21 5.34
CA ALA A 199 -3.46 6.51 6.50
C ALA A 199 -2.36 6.37 7.56
N ASP A 200 -2.68 6.77 8.79
CA ASP A 200 -1.76 6.79 9.92
C ASP A 200 -1.92 5.55 10.81
N GLN A 201 -0.80 5.01 11.27
CA GLN A 201 -0.75 3.95 12.28
C GLN A 201 -0.03 4.36 13.57
N LEU A 202 0.47 5.60 13.67
CA LEU A 202 1.31 6.08 14.76
C LEU A 202 0.67 5.85 16.13
N ASN A 203 -0.60 6.24 16.28
CA ASN A 203 -1.33 6.10 17.55
C ASN A 203 -1.60 4.64 17.93
N LEU A 204 -1.39 3.71 17.00
CA LEU A 204 -1.52 2.27 17.23
C LEU A 204 -0.19 1.64 17.64
N LEU A 205 0.96 2.25 17.32
CA LEU A 205 2.28 1.63 17.49
C LEU A 205 2.65 1.28 18.94
N SER A 206 1.99 1.87 19.94
CA SER A 206 2.16 1.53 21.35
C SER A 206 1.25 0.39 21.83
N GLU A 207 0.32 -0.10 21.00
CA GLU A 207 -0.63 -1.14 21.36
C GLU A 207 -0.06 -2.54 21.07
N ALA A 208 0.06 -3.38 22.10
CA ALA A 208 0.38 -4.79 21.90
C ALA A 208 -0.84 -5.57 21.37
N ARG A 209 -0.58 -6.58 20.53
CA ARG A 209 -1.58 -7.45 19.91
C ARG A 209 -2.50 -8.07 20.95
N ARG A 210 -3.79 -7.94 20.66
CA ARG A 210 -4.90 -8.57 21.39
C ARG A 210 -5.93 -9.07 20.38
N SER A 211 -6.75 -10.05 20.78
CA SER A 211 -7.85 -10.52 19.94
C SER A 211 -8.79 -9.36 19.60
N LEU A 212 -9.07 -9.17 18.31
CA LEU A 212 -9.99 -8.14 17.82
C LEU A 212 -11.46 -8.61 17.83
N GLY A 213 -11.73 -9.85 18.21
CA GLY A 213 -13.06 -10.45 18.12
C GLY A 213 -13.44 -10.83 16.69
N ALA A 214 -14.73 -11.15 16.47
CA ALA A 214 -15.24 -11.43 15.13
C ALA A 214 -15.30 -10.13 14.30
N PRO A 215 -15.08 -10.19 12.98
CA PRO A 215 -15.27 -9.04 12.11
C PRO A 215 -16.68 -8.48 12.28
N HIS A 216 -16.78 -7.18 12.56
CA HIS A 216 -18.05 -6.47 12.53
C HIS A 216 -18.17 -5.72 11.21
N ASP A 217 -19.33 -5.82 10.56
CA ASP A 217 -19.65 -4.98 9.41
C ASP A 217 -19.59 -3.52 9.84
N LEU A 218 -18.69 -2.77 9.23
CA LEU A 218 -18.60 -1.34 9.47
C LEU A 218 -19.70 -0.61 8.69
N PRO A 219 -20.33 0.43 9.28
CA PRO A 219 -21.07 1.39 8.49
C PRO A 219 -20.12 2.07 7.48
N VAL A 220 -20.69 2.58 6.38
CA VAL A 220 -20.01 3.24 5.26
C VAL A 220 -18.75 4.01 5.72
N VAL A 221 -17.59 3.53 5.29
CA VAL A 221 -16.30 4.15 5.62
C VAL A 221 -16.20 5.49 4.87
N ASN A 222 -16.19 6.60 5.61
CA ASN A 222 -16.02 7.92 5.01
C ASN A 222 -14.54 8.20 4.73
N VAL A 223 -14.08 7.77 3.56
CA VAL A 223 -12.68 7.93 3.15
C VAL A 223 -12.20 9.37 3.02
N ASN A 224 -13.11 10.36 3.05
CA ASN A 224 -12.72 11.75 2.91
C ASN A 224 -11.75 12.21 4.00
N HIS A 225 -11.72 11.54 5.16
CA HIS A 225 -10.74 11.84 6.22
C HIS A 225 -9.29 11.41 5.90
N TRP A 226 -9.07 10.56 4.90
CA TRP A 226 -7.73 10.13 4.47
C TRP A 226 -7.23 10.89 3.26
N ARG A 227 -8.14 11.57 2.57
CA ARG A 227 -7.82 12.32 1.37
C ARG A 227 -6.85 13.44 1.75
N VAL A 228 -5.84 13.62 0.91
CA VAL A 228 -4.87 14.71 0.99
C VAL A 228 -4.49 15.14 -0.43
N PRO A 229 -4.05 16.39 -0.63
CA PRO A 229 -3.42 16.79 -1.88
C PRO A 229 -2.20 15.92 -2.18
N ILE A 230 -1.98 15.57 -3.44
CA ILE A 230 -0.81 14.78 -3.88
C ILE A 230 0.48 15.52 -3.55
N THR A 231 0.47 16.85 -3.57
CA THR A 231 1.60 17.70 -3.15
C THR A 231 1.98 17.51 -1.67
N ALA A 232 1.02 17.17 -0.81
CA ALA A 232 1.29 16.82 0.59
C ALA A 232 2.03 15.47 0.70
N ILE A 233 1.67 14.50 -0.15
CA ILE A 233 2.39 13.21 -0.23
C ILE A 233 3.82 13.43 -0.74
N GLU A 234 4.01 14.25 -1.77
CA GLU A 234 5.35 14.60 -2.27
C GLU A 234 6.21 15.24 -1.17
N LYS A 235 5.64 16.17 -0.40
CA LYS A 235 6.33 16.80 0.73
C LYS A 235 6.73 15.80 1.83
N LYS A 236 5.85 14.85 2.16
CA LYS A 236 6.10 13.84 3.22
C LYS A 236 7.05 12.73 2.78
N THR A 237 7.09 12.40 1.49
CA THR A 237 7.87 11.26 0.97
C THR A 237 9.16 11.66 0.27
N GLY A 238 9.27 12.92 -0.19
CA GLY A 238 10.33 13.37 -1.09
C GLY A 238 10.19 12.84 -2.53
N LEU A 239 9.09 12.16 -2.87
CA LEU A 239 8.81 11.71 -4.23
C LEU A 239 8.28 12.85 -5.11
N GLU A 240 8.50 12.75 -6.43
CA GLU A 240 7.95 13.66 -7.42
C GLU A 240 7.09 12.90 -8.44
N PHE A 241 5.78 13.14 -8.45
CA PHE A 241 4.83 12.44 -9.33
C PHE A 241 4.61 13.15 -10.68
N GLY A 242 5.16 14.35 -10.84
CA GLY A 242 5.15 15.13 -12.07
C GLY A 242 3.80 15.77 -12.42
N ALA A 243 3.82 16.67 -13.40
CA ALA A 243 2.67 17.51 -13.75
C ALA A 243 1.42 16.72 -14.19
N LEU A 244 1.59 15.55 -14.81
CA LEU A 244 0.47 14.73 -15.25
C LEU A 244 -0.39 14.24 -14.08
N ILE A 245 0.24 13.78 -12.99
CA ILE A 245 -0.46 13.29 -11.81
C ILE A 245 -0.95 14.47 -10.97
N ARG A 246 -0.12 15.51 -10.77
CA ARG A 246 -0.52 16.72 -10.02
C ARG A 246 -1.76 17.39 -10.62
N ASN A 247 -1.78 17.59 -11.95
CA ASN A 247 -2.92 18.22 -12.62
C ASN A 247 -4.17 17.33 -12.68
N ALA A 248 -4.01 16.03 -12.42
CA ALA A 248 -5.12 15.09 -12.32
C ALA A 248 -5.71 15.02 -10.91
N ASP A 249 -5.04 15.60 -9.90
CA ASP A 249 -5.52 15.60 -8.52
C ASP A 249 -6.91 16.21 -8.42
N THR A 250 -7.81 15.47 -7.78
CA THR A 250 -9.21 15.86 -7.61
C THR A 250 -9.44 16.77 -6.42
N ILE A 251 -8.39 17.17 -5.69
CA ILE A 251 -8.48 17.70 -4.34
C ILE A 251 -7.69 18.97 -4.07
N ASP A 252 -6.67 19.28 -4.87
CA ASP A 252 -5.68 20.38 -4.67
C ASP A 252 -6.29 21.80 -4.51
N GLN A 253 -7.61 21.94 -4.53
CA GLN A 253 -8.38 23.19 -4.40
C GLN A 253 -9.22 23.29 -3.09
N ALA A 254 -9.17 22.30 -2.19
CA ALA A 254 -9.96 22.30 -0.95
C ALA A 254 -9.07 22.28 0.31
N ASP A 255 -9.45 23.02 1.36
CA ASP A 255 -8.84 22.92 2.69
C ASP A 255 -9.03 21.48 3.22
N GLN A 256 -7.93 20.75 3.39
CA GLN A 256 -7.93 19.33 3.74
C GLN A 256 -7.27 19.10 5.10
N PRO A 257 -7.68 18.06 5.86
CA PRO A 257 -7.04 17.71 7.12
C PRO A 257 -5.59 17.27 6.88
N ASP A 258 -4.66 17.74 7.72
CA ASP A 258 -3.28 17.24 7.75
C ASP A 258 -3.25 15.84 8.36
N VAL A 259 -3.39 14.82 7.51
CA VAL A 259 -3.30 13.42 7.95
C VAL A 259 -1.84 13.08 8.26
N GLY A 260 -1.60 12.57 9.48
CA GLY A 260 -0.26 12.24 9.98
C GLY A 260 0.45 13.36 10.74
N GLU A 261 -0.19 14.51 10.99
CA GLU A 261 0.26 15.42 12.07
C GLU A 261 -0.60 15.18 13.32
N ALA A 262 -0.28 14.13 14.08
CA ALA A 262 -0.72 14.08 15.47
C ALA A 262 0.05 15.15 16.27
N LYS A 263 -0.34 16.43 16.16
CA LYS A 263 0.07 17.45 17.14
C LYS A 263 -0.72 17.22 18.41
N VAL A 264 -0.40 16.16 19.15
CA VAL A 264 -0.93 16.02 20.50
C VAL A 264 -0.05 16.87 21.42
N LEU A 265 -0.45 18.13 21.60
CA LEU A 265 0.02 18.89 22.75
C LEU A 265 -0.74 18.34 23.97
N ILE A 266 -0.23 17.25 24.56
CA ILE A 266 -0.74 16.73 25.84
C ILE A 266 -0.41 17.77 26.89
N ARG A 267 -1.41 18.56 27.30
CA ARG A 267 -1.29 19.52 28.40
C ARG A 267 -1.61 18.91 29.75
N ASP A 268 -2.31 17.76 29.77
CA ASP A 268 -2.67 17.02 30.97
C ASP A 268 -3.00 15.55 30.65
N PHE A 269 -2.68 14.65 31.57
CA PHE A 269 -2.94 13.21 31.49
C PHE A 269 -4.42 12.83 31.49
N SER A 270 -5.33 13.72 31.94
CA SER A 270 -6.78 13.47 31.92
C SER A 270 -7.40 13.44 30.51
N ALA A 271 -6.65 13.86 29.49
CA ALA A 271 -7.11 13.85 28.09
C ALA A 271 -7.06 12.45 27.45
N ILE A 272 -6.43 11.47 28.10
CA ILE A 272 -6.38 10.09 27.66
C ILE A 272 -7.50 9.33 28.39
N ARG A 273 -8.59 9.03 27.69
CA ARG A 273 -9.52 7.97 28.12
C ARG A 273 -9.24 6.71 27.31
N LEU A 274 -8.98 5.62 28.03
CA LEU A 274 -8.85 4.26 27.51
C LEU A 274 -10.13 3.79 26.83
#